data_AF-A0A7Y7IG86-F1
#
_entry.id   AF-A0A7Y7IG86-F1
#
_cell.length_a   1.000
_cell.length_b   1.000
_cell.length_c   1.000
_cell.angle_alpha   90.00
_cell.angle_beta   90.00
_cell.angle_gamma   90.00
#
_symmetry.space_group_name_H-M   'P 1'
#
loop_
_entity.id
_entity.type
_entity.pdbx_description
1 polymer ?
#
loop_
_entity_poly.entity_id
_entity_poly.type
_entity_poly.pdbx_seq_one_letter_code
_entity_poly.pdbx_strand_id
1 'polypeptide(L)'
;MSAADCSNIHRHLDEAFAGRAMTPELQGLKEEIRSNLAARVDELRGNGAAEEEAAATAIAALGDIGQIIRQESPGEADEPASLGVAQAPEYARSRVRRSSGFAIGTVLVSVAAVAAMLLFVMVLGPYGNPGLAVLSALVAAMSTGTIVAWSLRQETSQNFPVPPRRAVSYGLAAAAAVVGLALCTLVTMAGPGLLAAGVFVVLGSVVGFIRLGVSQTNRRKPWVREAQRGREGRGGSSRDPAAAARFGMHVGALWVAALAVFAVLSFTVGLAWSWLAILAALAATVVILARMLFPNGAPAETPAGDEADGAPG
;
A
#
# COMPACT_ATOMS: atom_id res chain seq x y z
N MET A 1 -18.97 -10.03 -45.20
CA MET A 1 -18.10 -10.67 -44.20
C MET A 1 -18.74 -11.96 -43.75
N SER A 2 -18.17 -13.10 -44.12
CA SER A 2 -18.50 -14.37 -43.47
C SER A 2 -17.96 -14.38 -42.04
N ALA A 3 -18.70 -14.95 -41.08
CA ALA A 3 -18.30 -15.01 -39.67
C ALA A 3 -17.01 -15.83 -39.45
N ALA A 4 -16.66 -16.72 -40.39
CA ALA A 4 -15.47 -17.57 -40.32
C ALA A 4 -14.16 -16.81 -40.57
N ASP A 5 -14.16 -15.79 -41.43
CA ASP A 5 -12.93 -15.10 -41.85
C ASP A 5 -12.54 -13.97 -40.90
N CYS A 6 -13.54 -13.31 -40.32
CA CYS A 6 -13.37 -12.41 -39.18
C CYS A 6 -12.68 -13.14 -38.00
N SER A 7 -13.00 -14.42 -37.80
CA SER A 7 -12.38 -15.27 -36.78
C SER A 7 -10.88 -15.50 -37.01
N ASN A 8 -10.43 -15.60 -38.28
CA ASN A 8 -9.03 -15.89 -38.59
C ASN A 8 -8.13 -14.67 -38.40
N ILE A 9 -8.61 -13.48 -38.79
CA ILE A 9 -7.93 -12.20 -38.53
C ILE A 9 -7.85 -11.92 -37.02
N HIS A 10 -8.96 -12.09 -36.30
CA HIS A 10 -8.99 -11.87 -34.85
C HIS A 10 -8.06 -12.83 -34.12
N ARG A 11 -8.03 -14.11 -34.50
CA ARG A 11 -7.12 -15.09 -33.91
C ARG A 11 -5.65 -14.73 -34.16
N HIS A 12 -5.29 -14.32 -35.37
CA HIS A 12 -3.89 -13.97 -35.68
C HIS A 12 -3.44 -12.72 -34.90
N LEU A 13 -4.31 -11.73 -34.75
CA LEU A 13 -4.05 -10.55 -33.94
C LEU A 13 -4.03 -10.86 -32.43
N ASP A 14 -4.90 -11.75 -31.96
CA ASP A 14 -4.92 -12.19 -30.56
C ASP A 14 -3.68 -12.99 -30.20
N GLU A 15 -3.19 -13.83 -31.11
CA GLU A 15 -1.95 -14.60 -30.95
C GLU A 15 -0.72 -13.69 -31.02
N ALA A 16 -0.70 -12.72 -31.92
CA ALA A 16 0.38 -11.73 -32.00
C ALA A 16 0.51 -10.90 -30.72
N PHE A 17 -0.59 -10.64 -30.01
CA PHE A 17 -0.61 -9.92 -28.74
C PHE A 17 -0.68 -10.86 -27.51
N ALA A 18 -0.66 -12.18 -27.71
CA ALA A 18 -0.75 -13.14 -26.63
C ALA A 18 0.49 -13.07 -25.73
N GLY A 19 0.27 -13.14 -24.42
CA GLY A 19 1.34 -13.08 -23.42
C GLY A 19 1.87 -11.69 -23.10
N ARG A 20 1.32 -10.62 -23.71
CA ARG A 20 1.72 -9.22 -23.42
C ARG A 20 0.75 -8.51 -22.47
N ALA A 21 1.29 -7.53 -21.76
CA ALA A 21 0.55 -6.62 -20.91
C ALA A 21 -0.35 -5.72 -21.74
N MET A 22 -1.68 -5.82 -21.61
CA MET A 22 -2.57 -4.92 -22.33
C MET A 22 -2.64 -3.57 -21.60
N THR A 23 -1.75 -2.64 -21.94
CA THR A 23 -1.83 -1.24 -21.51
C THR A 23 -2.88 -0.49 -22.35
N PRO A 24 -3.38 0.67 -21.88
CA PRO A 24 -4.27 1.51 -22.69
C PRO A 24 -3.66 1.88 -24.05
N GLU A 25 -2.34 2.13 -24.12
CA GLU A 25 -1.67 2.41 -25.40
C GLU A 25 -1.64 1.15 -26.29
N LEU A 26 -1.30 -0.02 -25.75
CA LEU A 26 -1.26 -1.27 -26.53
C LEU A 26 -2.65 -1.71 -26.98
N GLN A 27 -3.68 -1.43 -26.18
CA GLN A 27 -5.08 -1.65 -26.54
C GLN A 27 -5.51 -0.71 -27.68
N GLY A 28 -5.09 0.56 -27.63
CA GLY A 28 -5.30 1.52 -28.70
C GLY A 28 -4.64 1.07 -30.01
N LEU A 29 -3.37 0.66 -29.94
CA LEU A 29 -2.62 0.15 -31.09
C LEU A 29 -3.28 -1.09 -31.70
N LYS A 30 -3.78 -2.01 -30.87
CA LYS A 30 -4.50 -3.19 -31.35
C LYS A 30 -5.78 -2.80 -32.09
N GLU A 31 -6.52 -1.81 -31.58
CA GLU A 31 -7.74 -1.35 -32.25
C GLU A 31 -7.44 -0.61 -33.55
N GLU A 32 -6.35 0.18 -33.58
CA GLU A 32 -5.89 0.87 -34.78
C GLU A 32 -5.46 -0.11 -35.88
N ILE A 33 -4.64 -1.11 -35.54
CA ILE A 33 -4.23 -2.17 -36.48
C ILE A 33 -5.46 -2.94 -36.98
N ARG A 34 -6.43 -3.22 -36.10
CA ARG A 34 -7.67 -3.88 -36.50
C ARG A 34 -8.46 -3.04 -37.50
N SER A 35 -8.59 -1.74 -37.25
CA SER A 35 -9.32 -0.82 -38.13
C SER A 35 -8.63 -0.67 -39.49
N ASN A 36 -7.30 -0.53 -39.50
CA ASN A 36 -6.51 -0.45 -40.74
C ASN A 36 -6.59 -1.73 -41.56
N LEU A 37 -6.50 -2.90 -40.90
CA LEU A 37 -6.57 -4.18 -41.58
C LEU A 37 -7.96 -4.43 -42.18
N ALA A 38 -9.04 -4.05 -41.49
CA ALA A 38 -10.40 -4.11 -42.02
C ALA A 38 -10.57 -3.23 -43.26
N ALA A 39 -10.09 -1.97 -43.19
CA ALA A 39 -10.14 -1.06 -44.33
C ALA A 39 -9.34 -1.58 -45.53
N ARG A 40 -8.18 -2.20 -45.30
CA ARG A 40 -7.35 -2.77 -46.37
C ARG A 40 -7.98 -3.99 -47.04
N VAL A 41 -8.67 -4.84 -46.27
CA VAL A 41 -9.43 -5.97 -46.81
C VAL A 41 -10.58 -5.47 -47.69
N ASP A 42 -11.32 -4.45 -47.25
CA ASP A 42 -12.43 -3.89 -48.03
C ASP A 42 -11.95 -3.24 -49.33
N GLU A 43 -10.78 -2.58 -49.32
CA GLU A 43 -10.15 -2.04 -50.54
C GLU A 43 -9.78 -3.15 -51.54
N LEU A 44 -9.14 -4.23 -51.07
CA LEU A 44 -8.77 -5.37 -51.92
C LEU A 44 -9.99 -6.06 -52.52
N ARG A 45 -11.09 -6.15 -51.76
CA ARG A 45 -12.38 -6.63 -52.28
C ARG A 45 -12.97 -5.69 -53.32
N GLY A 46 -12.88 -4.38 -53.09
CA GLY A 46 -13.29 -3.36 -54.07
C GLY A 46 -12.54 -3.49 -55.40
N ASN A 47 -11.30 -3.99 -55.34
CA ASN A 47 -10.45 -4.26 -56.50
C ASN A 47 -10.64 -5.66 -57.11
N GLY A 48 -11.64 -6.42 -56.65
CA GLY A 48 -12.04 -7.70 -57.24
C GLY A 48 -11.33 -8.94 -56.68
N ALA A 49 -10.54 -8.81 -55.60
CA ALA A 49 -9.93 -9.96 -54.95
C ALA A 49 -10.97 -10.85 -54.24
N ALA A 50 -10.76 -12.16 -54.28
CA ALA A 50 -11.56 -13.11 -53.49
C ALA A 50 -11.36 -12.85 -51.99
N GLU A 51 -12.39 -13.04 -51.18
CA GLU A 51 -12.43 -12.65 -49.76
C GLU A 51 -11.28 -13.28 -48.94
N GLU A 52 -10.95 -14.54 -49.18
CA GLU A 52 -9.84 -15.25 -48.53
C GLU A 52 -8.47 -14.72 -48.95
N GLU A 53 -8.31 -14.39 -50.23
CA GLU A 53 -7.06 -13.86 -50.80
C GLU A 53 -6.81 -12.41 -50.35
N ALA A 54 -7.87 -11.61 -50.22
CA ALA A 54 -7.82 -10.26 -49.68
C ALA A 54 -7.36 -10.25 -48.21
N ALA A 55 -7.89 -11.15 -47.38
CA ALA A 55 -7.51 -11.28 -45.98
C ALA A 55 -6.05 -11.76 -45.82
N ALA A 56 -5.63 -12.78 -46.57
CA ALA A 56 -4.26 -13.27 -46.53
C ALA A 56 -3.24 -12.22 -46.99
N THR A 57 -3.57 -11.47 -48.06
CA THR A 57 -2.73 -10.40 -48.59
C THR A 57 -2.62 -9.22 -47.63
N ALA A 58 -3.73 -8.84 -46.98
CA ALA A 58 -3.74 -7.77 -45.99
C ALA A 58 -2.89 -8.13 -44.74
N ILE A 59 -2.96 -9.39 -44.28
CA ILE A 59 -2.12 -9.88 -43.17
C ILE A 59 -0.63 -9.90 -43.57
N ALA A 60 -0.31 -10.37 -44.78
CA ALA A 60 1.07 -10.40 -45.27
C ALA A 60 1.68 -8.99 -45.42
N ALA A 61 0.86 -7.99 -45.77
CA ALA A 61 1.28 -6.60 -45.89
C ALA A 61 1.60 -5.93 -44.54
N LEU A 62 1.09 -6.46 -43.42
CA LEU A 62 1.32 -5.92 -42.08
C LEU A 62 2.73 -6.22 -41.54
N GLY A 63 3.42 -7.23 -42.08
CA GLY A 63 4.79 -7.58 -41.71
C GLY A 63 4.94 -8.14 -40.28
N ASP A 64 6.14 -8.03 -39.71
CA ASP A 64 6.42 -8.49 -38.34
C ASP A 64 5.85 -7.50 -37.31
N ILE A 65 4.60 -7.75 -36.89
CA ILE A 65 3.88 -7.00 -35.85
C ILE A 65 4.71 -6.89 -34.55
N GLY A 66 5.57 -7.89 -34.28
CA GLY A 66 6.47 -7.88 -33.13
C GLY A 66 7.53 -6.77 -33.20
N GLN A 67 7.94 -6.33 -34.40
CA GLN A 67 8.82 -5.17 -34.54
C GLN A 67 8.09 -3.83 -34.38
N ILE A 68 6.87 -3.70 -34.91
CA ILE A 68 6.05 -2.49 -34.79
C ILE A 68 5.76 -2.20 -33.30
N ILE A 69 5.42 -3.24 -32.54
CA ILE A 69 5.16 -3.12 -31.09
C ILE A 69 6.43 -2.73 -30.31
N ARG A 70 7.62 -3.19 -30.74
CA ARG A 70 8.90 -2.81 -30.13
C ARG A 70 9.31 -1.36 -30.45
N GLN A 71 8.93 -0.85 -31.61
CA GLN A 71 9.22 0.53 -32.02
C GLN A 71 8.33 1.54 -31.30
N GLU A 72 7.03 1.24 -31.17
CA GLU A 72 6.06 2.14 -30.51
C GLU A 72 6.18 2.11 -28.98
N SER A 73 6.74 1.04 -28.42
CA SER A 73 6.99 0.92 -26.98
C SER A 73 8.40 0.36 -26.70
N PRO A 74 9.45 1.19 -26.88
CA PRO A 74 10.82 0.80 -26.61
C PRO A 74 11.01 0.64 -25.10
N GLY A 75 11.06 -0.60 -24.62
CA GLY A 75 11.26 -0.95 -23.20
C GLY A 75 10.06 -1.63 -22.53
N GLU A 76 8.85 -1.53 -23.11
CA GLU A 76 7.64 -2.18 -22.57
C GLU A 76 7.43 -3.60 -23.13
N ALA A 77 8.00 -3.89 -24.31
CA ALA A 77 7.83 -5.15 -25.03
C ALA A 77 8.41 -6.39 -24.29
N ASP A 78 9.25 -6.16 -23.28
CA ASP A 78 9.84 -7.18 -22.41
C ASP A 78 9.48 -6.98 -20.92
N GLU A 79 8.64 -5.98 -20.61
CA GLU A 79 8.06 -5.77 -19.27
C GLU A 79 6.78 -6.63 -19.16
N PRO A 80 6.83 -7.78 -18.46
CA PRO A 80 5.63 -8.55 -18.22
C PRO A 80 4.66 -7.72 -17.41
N ALA A 81 3.39 -7.74 -17.83
CA ALA A 81 2.24 -7.03 -17.25
C ALA A 81 2.47 -6.49 -15.84
N SER A 82 2.39 -5.16 -15.73
CA SER A 82 2.43 -4.43 -14.46
C SER A 82 1.78 -5.29 -13.37
N LEU A 83 2.57 -5.61 -12.35
CA LEU A 83 2.29 -6.67 -11.37
C LEU A 83 0.91 -6.58 -10.71
N GLY A 84 0.23 -5.44 -10.76
CA GLY A 84 -1.16 -5.28 -10.36
C GLY A 84 -2.16 -6.09 -11.21
N VAL A 85 -1.93 -6.21 -12.52
CA VAL A 85 -2.78 -6.97 -13.45
C VAL A 85 -2.50 -8.48 -13.35
N ALA A 86 -1.23 -8.88 -13.19
CA ALA A 86 -0.86 -10.28 -12.98
C ALA A 86 -1.31 -10.85 -11.61
N GLN A 87 -1.45 -9.99 -10.58
CA GLN A 87 -1.91 -10.39 -9.24
C GLN A 87 -3.43 -10.32 -9.06
N ALA A 88 -4.13 -9.61 -9.93
CA ALA A 88 -5.60 -9.55 -9.94
C ALA A 88 -6.28 -10.95 -10.00
N PRO A 89 -5.86 -11.91 -10.84
CA PRO A 89 -6.47 -13.24 -10.87
C PRO A 89 -6.20 -14.06 -9.60
N GLU A 90 -5.01 -13.99 -9.03
CA GLU A 90 -4.68 -14.71 -7.79
C GLU A 90 -5.40 -14.12 -6.58
N TYR A 91 -5.52 -12.79 -6.52
CA TYR A 91 -6.31 -12.10 -5.50
C TYR A 91 -7.80 -12.44 -5.61
N ALA A 92 -8.33 -12.50 -6.85
CA ALA A 92 -9.72 -12.87 -7.10
C ALA A 92 -10.02 -14.31 -6.66
N ARG A 93 -9.10 -15.26 -6.92
CA ARG A 93 -9.23 -16.67 -6.49
C ARG A 93 -9.10 -16.85 -4.96
N SER A 94 -8.27 -16.03 -4.30
CA SER A 94 -8.00 -16.12 -2.86
C SER A 94 -8.88 -15.20 -2.00
N ARG A 95 -9.91 -14.59 -2.61
CA ARG A 95 -10.81 -13.66 -1.93
C ARG A 95 -11.67 -14.39 -0.90
N VAL A 96 -11.41 -14.12 0.37
CA VAL A 96 -12.25 -14.59 1.48
C VAL A 96 -13.43 -13.63 1.66
N ARG A 97 -14.66 -14.17 1.63
CA ARG A 97 -15.87 -13.42 2.00
C ARG A 97 -15.84 -13.16 3.51
N ARG A 98 -15.96 -11.89 3.91
CA ARG A 98 -16.13 -11.54 5.33
C ARG A 98 -17.48 -12.07 5.80
N SER A 99 -17.54 -12.58 7.03
CA SER A 99 -18.82 -13.02 7.60
C SER A 99 -19.72 -11.79 7.80
N SER A 100 -20.98 -11.91 7.40
CA SER A 100 -21.98 -10.85 7.62
C SER A 100 -22.16 -10.54 9.11
N GLY A 101 -22.05 -11.56 9.97
CA GLY A 101 -22.09 -11.40 11.42
C GLY A 101 -20.98 -10.52 12.00
N PHE A 102 -19.75 -10.64 11.47
CA PHE A 102 -18.65 -9.74 11.88
C PHE A 102 -18.93 -8.30 11.47
N ALA A 103 -19.43 -8.07 10.25
CA ALA A 103 -19.74 -6.72 9.78
C ALA A 103 -20.85 -6.07 10.62
N ILE A 104 -21.97 -6.78 10.82
CA ILE A 104 -23.10 -6.29 11.61
C ILE A 104 -22.67 -6.05 13.06
N GLY A 105 -21.98 -7.01 13.68
CA GLY A 105 -21.51 -6.88 15.05
C GLY A 105 -20.55 -5.70 15.24
N THR A 106 -19.59 -5.52 14.33
CA THR A 106 -18.62 -4.41 14.40
C THR A 106 -19.33 -3.07 14.24
N VAL A 107 -20.33 -2.96 13.36
CA VAL A 107 -21.12 -1.73 13.21
C VAL A 107 -21.88 -1.41 14.49
N LEU A 108 -22.59 -2.39 15.07
CA LEU A 108 -23.35 -2.19 16.31
C LEU A 108 -22.44 -1.76 17.48
N VAL A 109 -21.30 -2.43 17.66
CA VAL A 109 -20.32 -2.08 18.70
C VAL A 109 -19.68 -0.71 18.44
N SER A 110 -19.47 -0.34 17.17
CA SER A 110 -18.95 1.00 16.82
C SER A 110 -19.96 2.10 17.13
N VAL A 111 -21.26 1.88 16.90
CA VAL A 111 -22.31 2.82 17.31
C VAL A 111 -22.32 3.00 18.82
N ALA A 112 -22.19 1.91 19.59
CA ALA A 112 -22.09 1.99 21.05
C ALA A 112 -20.82 2.74 21.49
N ALA A 113 -19.67 2.51 20.84
CA ALA A 113 -18.42 3.22 21.11
C ALA A 113 -18.55 4.72 20.87
N VAL A 114 -19.16 5.12 19.75
CA VAL A 114 -19.38 6.53 19.40
C VAL A 114 -20.36 7.18 20.37
N ALA A 115 -21.49 6.54 20.67
CA ALA A 115 -22.46 7.06 21.64
C ALA A 115 -21.83 7.24 23.03
N ALA A 116 -21.02 6.27 23.48
CA ALA A 116 -20.28 6.36 24.72
C ALA A 116 -19.24 7.49 24.70
N MET A 117 -18.49 7.66 23.60
CA MET A 117 -17.53 8.76 23.46
C MET A 117 -18.23 10.13 23.48
N LEU A 118 -19.36 10.28 22.79
CA LEU A 118 -20.13 11.53 22.79
C LEU A 118 -20.67 11.85 24.19
N LEU A 119 -21.21 10.85 24.88
CA LEU A 119 -21.67 11.02 26.25
C LEU A 119 -20.52 11.37 27.20
N PHE A 120 -19.34 10.74 27.02
CA PHE A 120 -18.14 11.06 27.79
C PHE A 120 -17.76 12.54 27.64
N VAL A 121 -17.70 13.03 26.41
CA VAL A 121 -17.36 14.44 26.12
C VAL A 121 -18.41 15.40 26.69
N MET A 122 -19.70 15.09 26.50
CA MET A 122 -20.80 15.91 27.01
C MET A 122 -20.75 16.04 28.55
N VAL A 123 -20.35 14.97 29.23
CA VAL A 123 -20.33 14.89 30.68
C VAL A 123 -18.98 15.35 31.26
N LEU A 124 -17.99 15.74 30.44
CA LEU A 124 -16.69 16.22 30.93
C LEU A 124 -16.71 17.69 31.43
N GLY A 125 -17.85 18.38 31.29
CA GLY A 125 -18.00 19.79 31.71
C GLY A 125 -18.11 20.01 33.23
N PRO A 126 -18.11 21.28 33.69
CA PRO A 126 -18.13 21.64 35.12
C PRO A 126 -19.33 21.10 35.90
N TYR A 127 -20.45 20.88 35.21
CA TYR A 127 -21.69 20.35 35.78
C TYR A 127 -21.93 18.87 35.43
N GLY A 128 -20.89 18.20 34.93
CA GLY A 128 -20.94 16.81 34.52
C GLY A 128 -20.98 15.84 35.69
N ASN A 129 -21.66 14.70 35.51
CA ASN A 129 -21.67 13.60 36.46
C ASN A 129 -20.42 12.71 36.28
N PRO A 130 -19.50 12.64 37.26
CA PRO A 130 -18.26 11.87 37.13
C PRO A 130 -18.52 10.36 37.00
N GLY A 131 -19.59 9.84 37.60
CA GLY A 131 -19.98 8.43 37.45
C GLY A 131 -20.38 8.08 36.01
N LEU A 132 -21.11 8.97 35.34
CA LEU A 132 -21.46 8.80 33.93
C LEU A 132 -20.23 8.95 33.02
N ALA A 133 -19.28 9.82 33.36
CA ALA A 133 -18.01 9.92 32.63
C ALA A 133 -17.19 8.62 32.74
N VAL A 134 -17.08 8.03 33.93
CA VAL A 134 -16.40 6.74 34.11
C VAL A 134 -17.11 5.62 33.36
N LEU A 135 -18.44 5.55 33.47
CA LEU A 135 -19.22 4.49 32.80
C LEU A 135 -19.12 4.59 31.28
N SER A 136 -19.22 5.79 30.71
CA SER A 136 -19.06 6.00 29.27
C SER A 136 -17.64 5.71 28.78
N ALA A 137 -16.61 6.09 29.53
CA ALA A 137 -15.24 5.71 29.23
C ALA A 137 -15.03 4.18 29.22
N LEU A 138 -15.62 3.46 30.19
CA LEU A 138 -15.56 1.99 30.24
C LEU A 138 -16.28 1.34 29.06
N VAL A 139 -17.46 1.83 28.67
CA VAL A 139 -18.18 1.33 27.49
C VAL A 139 -17.37 1.58 26.22
N ALA A 140 -16.78 2.77 26.06
CA ALA A 140 -15.91 3.09 24.93
C ALA A 140 -14.67 2.19 24.88
N ALA A 141 -14.04 1.94 26.03
CA ALA A 141 -12.87 1.06 26.14
C ALA A 141 -13.20 -0.40 25.78
N MET A 142 -14.28 -0.95 26.35
CA MET A 142 -14.74 -2.31 26.07
C MET A 142 -15.13 -2.49 24.61
N SER A 143 -15.80 -1.49 24.02
CA SER A 143 -16.18 -1.51 22.61
C SER A 143 -14.96 -1.51 21.70
N THR A 144 -14.00 -0.62 21.98
CA THR A 144 -12.72 -0.53 21.23
C THR A 144 -11.93 -1.83 21.33
N GLY A 145 -11.79 -2.39 22.54
CA GLY A 145 -11.10 -3.66 22.75
C GLY A 145 -11.77 -4.83 22.01
N THR A 146 -13.10 -4.88 22.01
CA THR A 146 -13.88 -5.90 21.29
C THR A 146 -13.68 -5.80 19.78
N ILE A 147 -13.75 -4.59 19.21
CA ILE A 147 -13.52 -4.33 17.79
C ILE A 147 -12.12 -4.80 17.38
N VAL A 148 -11.09 -4.47 18.15
CA VAL A 148 -9.70 -4.88 17.87
C VAL A 148 -9.57 -6.41 17.93
N ALA A 149 -10.11 -7.05 18.96
CA ALA A 149 -10.04 -8.50 19.11
C ALA A 149 -10.76 -9.24 17.97
N TRP A 150 -11.98 -8.80 17.59
CA TRP A 150 -12.73 -9.39 16.49
C TRP A 150 -12.04 -9.15 15.14
N SER A 151 -11.54 -7.93 14.89
CA SER A 151 -10.83 -7.58 13.66
C SER A 151 -9.61 -8.48 13.44
N LEU A 152 -8.86 -8.78 14.50
CA LEU A 152 -7.69 -9.65 14.43
C LEU A 152 -8.02 -11.14 14.25
N ARG A 153 -9.19 -11.58 14.74
CA ARG A 153 -9.68 -12.95 14.53
C ARG A 153 -10.32 -13.15 13.18
N GLN A 154 -10.71 -12.08 12.49
CA GLN A 154 -11.29 -12.16 11.16
C GLN A 154 -10.22 -12.57 10.15
N GLU A 155 -10.49 -13.63 9.40
CA GLU A 155 -9.65 -14.01 8.28
C GLU A 155 -9.81 -12.99 7.14
N THR A 156 -8.68 -12.58 6.56
CA THR A 156 -8.65 -11.70 5.39
C THR A 156 -8.09 -12.43 4.18
N SER A 157 -8.27 -11.85 2.98
CA SER A 157 -7.68 -12.39 1.75
C SER A 157 -6.16 -12.55 1.85
N GLN A 158 -5.50 -11.70 2.65
CA GLN A 158 -4.05 -11.66 2.77
C GLN A 158 -3.49 -12.37 4.01
N ASN A 159 -4.25 -12.47 5.10
CA ASN A 159 -3.73 -12.93 6.40
C ASN A 159 -4.61 -14.02 7.04
N PHE A 160 -3.96 -15.02 7.63
CA PHE A 160 -4.61 -16.01 8.52
C PHE A 160 -5.05 -15.38 9.83
N PRO A 161 -6.10 -15.85 10.52
CA PRO A 161 -6.63 -15.27 11.77
C PRO A 161 -5.65 -15.37 12.96
N VAL A 162 -5.74 -14.45 13.95
CA VAL A 162 -4.89 -14.48 15.16
C VAL A 162 -5.46 -15.55 16.12
N PRO A 163 -4.63 -16.35 16.79
CA PRO A 163 -5.06 -17.21 17.89
C PRO A 163 -5.84 -16.41 18.95
N PRO A 164 -6.95 -16.95 19.50
CA PRO A 164 -7.90 -16.19 20.32
C PRO A 164 -7.24 -15.51 21.53
N ARG A 165 -6.31 -16.21 22.21
CA ARG A 165 -5.58 -15.67 23.37
C ARG A 165 -4.82 -14.38 23.04
N ARG A 166 -4.16 -14.35 21.87
CA ARG A 166 -3.40 -13.18 21.43
C ARG A 166 -4.31 -12.05 20.95
N ALA A 167 -5.40 -12.39 20.25
CA ALA A 167 -6.38 -11.39 19.83
C ALA A 167 -7.00 -10.67 21.03
N VAL A 168 -7.35 -11.41 22.09
CA VAL A 168 -7.84 -10.84 23.34
C VAL A 168 -6.80 -9.95 23.99
N SER A 169 -5.51 -10.32 24.01
CA SER A 169 -4.48 -9.44 24.58
C SER A 169 -4.31 -8.13 23.80
N TYR A 170 -4.46 -8.13 22.47
CA TYR A 170 -4.50 -6.89 21.69
C TYR A 170 -5.74 -6.06 22.00
N GLY A 171 -6.90 -6.71 22.15
CA GLY A 171 -8.13 -6.04 22.57
C GLY A 171 -8.02 -5.40 23.95
N LEU A 172 -7.43 -6.11 24.93
CA LEU A 172 -7.17 -5.58 26.26
C LEU A 172 -6.19 -4.41 26.24
N ALA A 173 -5.12 -4.49 25.43
CA ALA A 173 -4.20 -3.37 25.26
C ALA A 173 -4.92 -2.14 24.68
N ALA A 174 -5.78 -2.33 23.66
CA ALA A 174 -6.57 -1.24 23.10
C ALA A 174 -7.56 -0.64 24.10
N ALA A 175 -8.27 -1.47 24.87
CA ALA A 175 -9.17 -1.01 25.92
C ALA A 175 -8.41 -0.23 27.00
N ALA A 176 -7.25 -0.73 27.43
CA ALA A 176 -6.39 -0.06 28.39
C ALA A 176 -5.92 1.32 27.87
N ALA A 177 -5.59 1.46 26.58
CA ALA A 177 -5.26 2.76 26.00
C ALA A 177 -6.40 3.77 26.16
N VAL A 178 -7.63 3.35 25.85
CA VAL A 178 -8.82 4.21 25.99
C VAL A 178 -9.08 4.58 27.45
N VAL A 179 -8.96 3.63 28.38
CA VAL A 179 -9.07 3.90 29.82
C VAL A 179 -8.01 4.89 30.28
N GLY A 180 -6.75 4.69 29.89
CA GLY A 180 -5.65 5.59 30.25
C GLY A 180 -5.87 7.01 29.73
N LEU A 181 -6.33 7.15 28.48
CA LEU A 181 -6.68 8.46 27.91
C LEU A 181 -7.86 9.11 28.66
N ALA A 182 -8.90 8.35 28.99
CA ALA A 182 -10.03 8.87 29.76
C ALA A 182 -9.62 9.31 31.18
N LEU A 183 -8.72 8.57 31.84
CA LEU A 183 -8.18 8.98 33.14
C LEU A 183 -7.37 10.28 33.03
N CYS A 184 -6.59 10.45 31.96
CA CYS A 184 -5.86 11.69 31.70
C CYS A 184 -6.81 12.88 31.53
N THR A 185 -7.95 12.72 30.84
CA THR A 185 -8.90 13.81 30.64
C THR A 185 -9.74 14.12 31.88
N LEU A 186 -9.94 13.14 32.77
CA LEU A 186 -10.63 13.32 34.06
C LEU A 186 -9.81 14.10 35.11
N VAL A 187 -8.58 14.53 34.78
CA VAL A 187 -7.74 15.36 35.66
C VAL A 187 -8.45 16.62 36.14
N THR A 188 -9.33 17.21 35.31
CA THR A 188 -10.08 18.42 35.64
C THR A 188 -11.12 18.19 36.73
N MET A 189 -11.56 16.95 36.94
CA MET A 189 -12.59 16.57 37.90
C MET A 189 -12.03 16.05 39.22
N ALA A 190 -10.95 15.27 39.17
CA ALA A 190 -10.43 14.52 40.31
C ALA A 190 -8.95 14.76 40.62
N GLY A 191 -8.31 15.71 39.92
CA GLY A 191 -6.96 16.19 40.20
C GLY A 191 -5.83 15.39 39.55
N PRO A 192 -4.57 15.80 39.79
CA PRO A 192 -3.38 15.30 39.07
C PRO A 192 -3.07 13.82 39.32
N GLY A 193 -3.61 13.20 40.38
CA GLY A 193 -3.44 11.77 40.63
C GLY A 193 -4.01 10.90 39.51
N LEU A 194 -5.16 11.28 38.93
CA LEU A 194 -5.75 10.56 37.79
C LEU A 194 -4.93 10.73 36.52
N LEU A 195 -4.32 11.89 36.32
CA LEU A 195 -3.40 12.13 35.20
C LEU A 195 -2.22 11.15 35.28
N ALA A 196 -1.58 11.06 36.44
CA ALA A 196 -0.46 10.14 36.65
C ALA A 196 -0.88 8.69 36.40
N ALA A 197 -2.00 8.25 36.98
CA ALA A 197 -2.55 6.91 36.75
C ALA A 197 -2.86 6.65 35.27
N GLY A 198 -3.48 7.60 34.58
CA GLY A 198 -3.79 7.52 33.15
C GLY A 198 -2.54 7.36 32.30
N VAL A 199 -1.50 8.16 32.57
CA VAL A 199 -0.20 8.06 31.87
C VAL A 199 0.42 6.67 32.05
N PHE A 200 0.46 6.12 33.26
CA PHE A 200 0.99 4.77 33.49
C PHE A 200 0.18 3.70 32.75
N VAL A 201 -1.15 3.83 32.71
CA VAL A 201 -2.02 2.90 31.97
C VAL A 201 -1.76 2.99 30.46
N VAL A 202 -1.62 4.20 29.89
CA VAL A 202 -1.28 4.38 28.47
C VAL A 202 0.09 3.77 28.16
N LEU A 203 1.11 4.04 28.99
CA LEU A 203 2.44 3.46 28.82
C LEU A 203 2.39 1.93 28.88
N GLY A 204 1.66 1.36 29.83
CA GLY A 204 1.44 -0.09 29.92
C GLY A 204 0.77 -0.67 28.67
N SER A 205 -0.21 0.05 28.10
CA SER A 205 -0.83 -0.34 26.82
C SER A 205 0.18 -0.33 25.67
N VAL A 206 0.98 0.73 25.54
CA VAL A 206 2.02 0.84 24.49
C VAL A 206 3.03 -0.30 24.59
N VAL A 207 3.54 -0.57 25.80
CA VAL A 207 4.45 -1.70 26.05
C VAL A 207 3.79 -3.03 25.69
N GLY A 208 2.50 -3.19 26.02
CA GLY A 208 1.70 -4.35 25.63
C GLY A 208 1.64 -4.53 24.11
N PHE A 209 1.35 -3.46 23.36
CA PHE A 209 1.34 -3.50 21.89
C PHE A 209 2.70 -3.84 21.31
N ILE A 210 3.78 -3.26 21.82
CA ILE A 210 5.16 -3.56 21.38
C ILE A 210 5.48 -5.02 21.62
N ARG A 211 5.27 -5.53 22.83
CA ARG A 211 5.52 -6.93 23.18
C ARG A 211 4.75 -7.88 22.27
N LEU A 212 3.46 -7.60 22.05
CA LEU A 212 2.62 -8.44 21.20
C LEU A 212 3.05 -8.36 19.73
N GLY A 213 3.35 -7.16 19.23
CA GLY A 213 3.82 -6.92 17.86
C GLY A 213 5.13 -7.63 17.56
N VAL A 214 6.14 -7.49 18.43
CA VAL A 214 7.44 -8.18 18.27
C VAL A 214 7.28 -9.69 18.30
N SER A 215 6.36 -10.22 19.12
CA SER A 215 6.10 -11.66 19.18
C SER A 215 5.30 -12.21 17.99
N GLN A 216 4.83 -11.36 17.07
CA GLN A 216 3.94 -11.77 16.00
C GLN A 216 4.73 -12.39 14.85
N THR A 217 4.53 -13.69 14.63
CA THR A 217 5.09 -14.39 13.47
C THR A 217 4.35 -13.98 12.19
N ASN A 218 5.02 -14.11 11.04
CA ASN A 218 4.43 -13.76 9.75
C ASN A 218 3.12 -14.55 9.50
N ARG A 219 1.99 -13.84 9.39
CA ARG A 219 0.64 -14.40 9.18
C ARG A 219 0.14 -14.29 7.74
N ARG A 220 0.98 -13.79 6.83
CA ARG A 220 0.61 -13.65 5.42
C ARG A 220 0.43 -15.02 4.77
N LYS A 221 -0.56 -15.15 3.90
CA LYS A 221 -0.81 -16.38 3.14
C LYS A 221 0.32 -16.65 2.13
N PRO A 222 0.55 -17.91 1.72
CA PRO A 222 1.65 -18.27 0.80
C PRO A 222 1.66 -17.45 -0.49
N TRP A 223 0.50 -17.30 -1.14
CA TRP A 223 0.36 -16.51 -2.36
C TRP A 223 0.79 -15.04 -2.18
N VAL A 224 0.50 -14.43 -1.02
CA VAL A 224 0.94 -13.05 -0.70
C VAL A 224 2.46 -12.99 -0.59
N ARG A 225 3.07 -14.02 0.00
CA ARG A 225 4.53 -14.09 0.16
C ARG A 225 5.20 -14.27 -1.20
N GLU A 226 4.65 -15.11 -2.06
CA GLU A 226 5.13 -15.30 -3.45
C GLU A 226 4.99 -14.01 -4.25
N ALA A 227 3.84 -13.33 -4.16
CA ALA A 227 3.62 -12.03 -4.76
C ALA A 227 4.54 -10.92 -4.21
N GLN A 228 5.03 -11.04 -2.97
CA GLN A 228 6.05 -10.13 -2.41
C GLN A 228 7.46 -10.48 -2.87
N ARG A 229 7.84 -11.75 -2.89
CA ARG A 229 9.14 -12.20 -3.41
C ARG A 229 9.31 -11.81 -4.88
N GLY A 230 8.23 -11.90 -5.67
CA GLY A 230 8.22 -11.43 -7.06
C GLY A 230 8.43 -9.92 -7.19
N ARG A 231 8.04 -9.11 -6.19
CA ARG A 231 8.35 -7.67 -6.14
C ARG A 231 9.79 -7.41 -5.71
N GLU A 232 10.27 -8.11 -4.69
CA GLU A 232 11.63 -7.96 -4.15
C GLU A 232 12.70 -8.42 -5.15
N GLY A 233 12.39 -9.40 -6.02
CA GLY A 233 13.27 -9.84 -7.10
C GLY A 233 13.35 -8.91 -8.32
N ARG A 234 12.43 -7.94 -8.44
CA ARG A 234 12.40 -6.95 -9.56
C ARG A 234 12.63 -5.50 -9.12
N GLY A 235 12.39 -5.17 -7.86
CA GLY A 235 12.63 -3.83 -7.32
C GLY A 235 14.11 -3.59 -6.99
N GLY A 236 14.69 -2.52 -7.54
CA GLY A 236 16.07 -2.09 -7.28
C GLY A 236 16.41 -1.81 -5.80
N SER A 237 15.43 -1.79 -4.90
CA SER A 237 15.64 -1.67 -3.44
C SER A 237 16.38 -2.88 -2.84
N SER A 238 16.43 -4.01 -3.54
CA SER A 238 17.25 -5.18 -3.18
C SER A 238 18.70 -5.08 -3.66
N ARG A 239 19.07 -4.05 -4.43
CA ARG A 239 20.43 -3.90 -4.98
C ARG A 239 21.45 -3.48 -3.92
N ASP A 240 20.99 -2.88 -2.81
CA ASP A 240 21.84 -2.57 -1.64
C ASP A 240 21.07 -2.72 -0.30
N PRO A 241 21.08 -3.91 0.34
CA PRO A 241 20.45 -4.12 1.65
C PRO A 241 21.07 -3.25 2.76
N ALA A 242 22.32 -2.78 2.58
CA ALA A 242 22.96 -1.90 3.55
C ALA A 242 22.37 -0.47 3.49
N ALA A 243 22.00 0.02 2.30
CA ALA A 243 21.32 1.31 2.16
C ALA A 243 19.94 1.30 2.84
N ALA A 244 19.16 0.23 2.65
CA ALA A 244 17.85 0.08 3.31
C ALA A 244 17.97 -0.01 4.84
N ALA A 245 18.99 -0.71 5.36
CA ALA A 245 19.24 -0.80 6.80
C ALA A 245 19.67 0.56 7.39
N ARG A 246 20.52 1.32 6.70
CA ARG A 246 20.95 2.67 7.12
C ARG A 246 19.78 3.64 7.16
N PHE A 247 18.90 3.61 6.17
CA PHE A 247 17.67 4.41 6.17
C PHE A 247 16.83 4.13 7.42
N GLY A 248 16.55 2.85 7.69
CA GLY A 248 15.76 2.45 8.86
C GLY A 248 16.39 2.90 10.18
N MET A 249 17.72 2.80 10.30
CA MET A 249 18.44 3.22 11.51
C MET A 249 18.42 4.74 11.69
N HIS A 250 18.66 5.52 10.63
CA HIS A 250 18.63 6.99 10.71
C HIS A 250 17.23 7.53 11.01
N VAL A 251 16.21 7.01 10.33
CA VAL A 251 14.82 7.41 10.57
C VAL A 251 14.39 6.99 11.97
N GLY A 252 14.71 5.76 12.41
CA GLY A 252 14.40 5.30 13.76
C GLY A 252 15.00 6.19 14.84
N ALA A 253 16.31 6.49 14.75
CA ALA A 253 16.99 7.36 15.69
C ALA A 253 16.42 8.79 15.70
N LEU A 254 16.12 9.34 14.52
CA LEU A 254 15.50 10.66 14.37
C LEU A 254 14.15 10.74 15.09
N TRP A 255 13.29 9.73 14.92
CA TRP A 255 11.97 9.71 15.56
C TRP A 255 12.05 9.53 17.08
N VAL A 256 12.98 8.72 17.58
CA VAL A 256 13.22 8.61 19.04
C VAL A 256 13.66 9.96 19.62
N ALA A 257 14.61 10.63 18.97
CA ALA A 257 15.06 11.96 19.39
C ALA A 257 13.92 12.99 19.34
N ALA A 258 13.12 12.98 18.27
CA ALA A 258 11.99 13.89 18.11
C ALA A 258 10.92 13.71 19.19
N LEU A 259 10.61 12.46 19.58
CA LEU A 259 9.68 12.17 20.67
C LEU A 259 10.23 12.61 22.03
N ALA A 260 11.53 12.43 22.28
CA ALA A 260 12.18 12.91 23.49
C ALA A 260 12.12 14.46 23.57
N VAL A 261 12.43 15.15 22.47
CA VAL A 261 12.33 16.61 22.38
C VAL A 261 10.88 17.08 22.54
N PHE A 262 9.92 16.40 21.90
CA PHE A 262 8.50 16.69 22.07
C PHE A 262 8.10 16.64 23.55
N ALA A 263 8.48 15.56 24.26
CA ALA A 263 8.16 15.40 25.67
C ALA A 263 8.76 16.53 26.51
N VAL A 264 10.04 16.85 26.32
CA VAL A 264 10.70 17.96 27.02
C VAL A 264 9.99 19.28 26.76
N LEU A 265 9.71 19.60 25.49
CA LEU A 265 9.00 20.83 25.10
C LEU A 265 7.58 20.91 25.67
N SER A 266 6.88 19.78 25.77
CA SER A 266 5.55 19.73 26.39
C SER A 266 5.59 20.13 27.87
N PHE A 267 6.67 19.82 28.59
CA PHE A 267 6.84 20.22 29.99
C PHE A 267 7.40 21.64 30.16
N THR A 268 8.25 22.13 29.23
CA THR A 268 8.94 23.42 29.40
C THR A 268 8.24 24.59 28.74
N VAL A 269 7.74 24.43 27.52
CA VAL A 269 7.13 25.50 26.70
C VAL A 269 5.62 25.34 26.57
N GLY A 270 5.13 24.12 26.85
CA GLY A 270 3.72 23.75 26.77
C GLY A 270 3.36 23.03 25.47
N LEU A 271 2.23 22.34 25.51
CA LEU A 271 1.76 21.45 24.44
C LEU A 271 1.50 22.19 23.11
N ALA A 272 1.22 23.49 23.18
CA ALA A 272 0.94 24.34 22.02
C ALA A 272 2.15 24.59 21.11
N TRP A 273 3.37 24.19 21.50
CA TRP A 273 4.57 24.35 20.67
C TRP A 273 5.37 23.05 20.48
N SER A 274 5.09 22.02 21.27
CA SER A 274 5.84 20.76 21.23
C SER A 274 5.69 20.01 19.90
N TRP A 275 4.56 20.16 19.19
CA TRP A 275 4.32 19.54 17.89
C TRP A 275 5.29 20.00 16.78
N LEU A 276 5.99 21.13 16.96
CA LEU A 276 7.07 21.54 16.05
C LEU A 276 8.20 20.50 15.98
N ALA A 277 8.48 19.77 17.06
CA ALA A 277 9.49 18.70 17.05
C ALA A 277 9.10 17.55 16.12
N ILE A 278 7.80 17.23 16.06
CA ILE A 278 7.27 16.18 15.17
C ILE A 278 7.32 16.65 13.70
N LEU A 279 6.96 17.91 13.44
CA LEU A 279 7.06 18.49 12.09
C LEU A 279 8.50 18.55 11.59
N ALA A 280 9.45 18.91 12.46
CA ALA A 280 10.88 18.91 12.12
C ALA A 280 11.38 17.51 11.77
N ALA A 281 10.98 16.49 12.51
CA ALA A 281 11.34 15.10 12.23
C ALA A 281 10.74 14.59 10.92
N LEU A 282 9.51 15.00 10.61
CA LEU A 282 8.86 14.69 9.34
C LEU A 282 9.65 15.30 8.17
N ALA A 283 9.97 16.59 8.24
CA ALA A 283 10.76 17.28 7.21
C ALA A 283 12.14 16.64 7.03
N ALA A 284 12.84 16.32 8.12
CA ALA A 284 14.13 15.64 8.07
C ALA A 284 14.03 14.23 7.45
N THR A 285 12.95 13.49 7.70
CA THR A 285 12.71 12.18 7.07
C THR A 285 12.60 12.32 5.54
N VAL A 286 11.89 13.33 5.06
CA VAL A 286 11.75 13.61 3.61
C VAL A 286 13.10 13.97 2.99
N VAL A 287 13.93 14.77 3.69
CA VAL A 287 15.28 15.14 3.21
C VAL A 287 16.21 13.92 3.14
N ILE A 288 16.18 13.05 4.16
CA ILE A 288 16.95 11.80 4.16
C ILE A 288 16.53 10.92 2.98
N LEU A 289 15.22 10.79 2.75
CA LEU A 289 14.68 10.01 1.63
C LEU A 289 15.13 10.59 0.28
N ALA A 290 15.03 11.90 0.11
CA ALA A 290 15.44 12.59 -1.12
C ALA A 290 16.93 12.38 -1.43
N ARG A 291 17.81 12.46 -0.42
CA ARG A 291 19.25 12.23 -0.60
C ARG A 291 19.61 10.80 -0.97
N MET A 292 18.83 9.83 -0.51
CA MET A 292 19.06 8.42 -0.84
C MET A 292 18.47 8.04 -2.20
N LEU A 293 17.38 8.67 -2.62
CA LEU A 293 16.77 8.48 -3.95
C LEU A 293 17.54 9.20 -5.07
N PHE A 294 18.16 10.34 -4.75
CA PHE A 294 18.93 11.13 -5.71
C PHE A 294 20.35 11.37 -5.16
N PRO A 295 21.26 10.38 -5.29
CA PRO A 295 22.66 10.58 -4.94
C PRO A 295 23.26 11.66 -5.84
N ASN A 296 23.74 12.75 -5.24
CA ASN A 296 24.40 13.81 -6.00
C ASN A 296 25.73 13.29 -6.57
N GLY A 297 25.82 13.17 -7.90
CA GLY A 297 27.08 13.02 -8.63
C GLY A 297 27.32 11.64 -9.25
N ALA A 298 26.82 11.42 -10.47
CA ALA A 298 27.57 10.63 -11.43
C ALA A 298 28.59 11.60 -12.07
N PRO A 299 29.91 11.39 -11.94
CA PRO A 299 30.87 12.18 -12.70
C PRO A 299 30.58 11.94 -14.19
N ALA A 300 30.39 13.02 -14.94
CA ALA A 300 30.34 12.97 -16.39
C ALA A 300 31.61 12.29 -16.88
N GLU A 301 31.47 11.16 -17.59
CA GLU A 301 32.58 10.55 -18.30
C GLU A 301 33.23 11.62 -19.18
N THR A 302 34.45 12.01 -18.83
CA THR A 302 35.32 12.77 -19.72
C THR A 302 35.54 11.93 -20.98
N PRO A 303 35.21 12.43 -22.18
CA PRO A 303 35.49 11.71 -23.41
C PRO A 303 37.00 11.48 -23.50
N ALA A 304 37.37 10.23 -23.78
CA ALA A 304 38.74 9.83 -24.06
C ALA A 304 39.32 10.75 -25.15
N GLY A 305 40.45 11.38 -24.85
CA GLY A 305 41.20 12.14 -25.83
C GLY A 305 41.67 11.22 -26.96
N ASP A 306 41.40 11.67 -28.19
CA ASP A 306 42.13 11.27 -29.39
C ASP A 306 43.64 11.49 -29.14
N GLU A 307 44.35 10.42 -28.75
CA GLU A 307 45.78 10.34 -29.01
C GLU A 307 45.95 10.00 -30.49
N ALA A 308 46.19 11.06 -31.25
CA ALA A 308 46.55 11.04 -32.65
C ALA A 308 47.79 10.16 -32.88
N ASP A 309 47.58 9.12 -33.66
CA ASP A 309 48.59 8.27 -34.28
C ASP A 309 49.48 9.13 -35.21
N GLY A 310 50.70 9.41 -34.77
CA GLY A 310 51.67 10.29 -35.42
C GLY A 310 52.94 9.55 -35.81
N ALA A 311 52.88 8.90 -36.99
CA ALA A 311 53.92 8.59 -37.96
C ALA A 311 55.23 7.83 -37.55
N PRO A 312 55.68 6.85 -38.38
CA PRO A 312 56.96 6.18 -38.22
C PRO A 312 58.12 6.97 -38.86
N GLY A 313 59.28 6.93 -38.21
CA GLY A 313 60.59 7.29 -38.75
C GLY A 313 61.60 6.20 -38.40
#